data_AF-A0A088T205-F1
#
_entry.id   AF-A0A088T205-F1
#
_cell.length_a   1.000
_cell.length_b   1.000
_cell.length_c   1.000
_cell.angle_alpha   90.00
_cell.angle_beta   90.00
_cell.angle_gamma   90.00
#
_symmetry.space_group_name_H-M   'P 1'
#
loop_
_entity.id
_entity.type
_entity.pdbx_description
1 polymer ?
#
loop_
_entity_poly.entity_id
_entity_poly.type
_entity_poly.pdbx_seq_one_letter_code
_entity_poly.pdbx_strand_id
1 'polypeptide(L)'
;MEKESLLYFKSPKELSNFISELNVYNGWKIQEGIMNERGKLIEDKIYTRMLRELFREKNFFRRNVSLAEIISWLDNLTLIQRLLNKLEVAIPSGKFNDLEISVEYMIQMSKRMRVDYVIIYKKNILLLELRTVSSFNKVRPTWEKKFHELLIYKELMSYYIKDFDIKCYALIPLYEYSNKIRKEKHIDNNDKQLDYLVEYISRYIIT
;
A
#
# COMPACT_ATOMS: atom_id res chain seq x y z
N MET A 1 -15.28 5.75 5.10
CA MET A 1 -14.38 5.05 4.16
C MET A 1 -14.50 3.54 4.32
N GLU A 2 -14.49 3.01 5.54
CA GLU A 2 -14.62 1.58 5.90
C GLU A 2 -15.45 0.68 4.97
N LYS A 3 -16.70 1.05 4.64
CA LYS A 3 -17.58 0.21 3.80
C LYS A 3 -17.09 0.01 2.37
N GLU A 4 -16.35 0.98 1.84
CA GLU A 4 -15.83 0.98 0.47
C GLU A 4 -14.41 0.46 0.38
N SER A 5 -13.84 -0.02 1.49
CA SER A 5 -12.49 -0.55 1.57
C SER A 5 -12.53 -2.08 1.51
N LEU A 6 -11.49 -2.70 0.92
CA LEU A 6 -11.35 -4.14 1.05
C LEU A 6 -11.07 -4.50 2.51
N LEU A 7 -10.12 -3.79 3.12
CA LEU A 7 -9.80 -3.86 4.54
C LEU A 7 -9.77 -2.45 5.13
N TYR A 8 -10.20 -2.33 6.37
CA TYR A 8 -10.16 -1.08 7.13
C TYR A 8 -9.63 -1.36 8.52
N PHE A 9 -8.68 -0.55 8.95
CA PHE A 9 -8.02 -0.65 10.24
C PHE A 9 -8.18 0.67 10.97
N LYS A 10 -8.63 0.62 12.22
CA LYS A 10 -8.83 1.80 13.06
C LYS A 10 -7.55 2.28 13.72
N SER A 11 -6.49 1.50 13.62
CA SER A 11 -5.15 1.87 14.08
C SER A 11 -4.07 1.19 13.23
N PRO A 12 -2.84 1.73 13.19
CA PRO A 12 -1.70 1.05 12.56
C PRO A 12 -1.37 -0.30 13.20
N LYS A 13 -1.69 -0.47 14.49
CA LYS A 13 -1.45 -1.70 15.24
C LYS A 13 -2.33 -2.83 14.73
N GLU A 14 -3.59 -2.56 14.40
CA GLU A 14 -4.48 -3.56 13.80
C GLU A 14 -3.95 -4.04 12.43
N LEU A 15 -3.49 -3.11 11.59
CA LEU A 15 -2.86 -3.47 10.31
C LEU A 15 -1.58 -4.28 10.54
N SER A 16 -0.77 -3.92 11.53
CA SER A 16 0.47 -4.64 11.83
C SER A 16 0.22 -6.08 12.30
N ASN A 17 -0.81 -6.27 13.12
CA ASN A 17 -1.24 -7.60 13.56
C ASN A 17 -1.73 -8.42 12.36
N PHE A 18 -2.55 -7.84 11.48
CA PHE A 18 -3.01 -8.51 10.26
C PHE A 18 -1.85 -8.96 9.37
N ILE A 19 -0.85 -8.10 9.13
CA ILE A 19 0.33 -8.45 8.33
C ILE A 19 1.12 -9.59 8.99
N SER A 20 1.22 -9.58 10.31
CA SER A 20 1.89 -10.63 11.08
C SER A 20 1.17 -11.97 10.99
N GLU A 21 -0.16 -11.98 11.06
CA GLU A 21 -1.00 -13.17 10.92
C GLU A 21 -0.94 -13.80 9.52
N LEU A 22 -0.81 -12.97 8.47
CA LEU A 22 -0.56 -13.45 7.11
C LEU A 22 0.82 -14.13 6.98
N ASN A 23 1.69 -13.99 7.98
CA ASN A 23 3.03 -14.54 8.02
C ASN A 23 3.91 -14.09 6.84
N VAL A 24 3.70 -12.87 6.36
CA VAL A 24 4.49 -12.27 5.26
C VAL A 24 5.98 -12.26 5.61
N TYR A 25 6.30 -12.15 6.90
CA TYR A 25 7.68 -12.13 7.41
C TYR A 25 8.46 -13.43 7.28
N ASN A 26 7.81 -14.56 7.02
CA ASN A 26 8.50 -15.85 6.92
C ASN A 26 9.15 -16.04 5.54
N GLY A 27 10.06 -15.12 5.20
CA GLY A 27 10.91 -15.19 4.01
C GLY A 27 10.38 -14.50 2.76
N TRP A 28 9.30 -13.71 2.83
CA TRP A 28 8.87 -12.91 1.68
C TRP A 28 9.92 -11.86 1.33
N LYS A 29 10.17 -11.70 0.03
CA LYS A 29 11.17 -10.79 -0.51
C LYS A 29 10.57 -10.02 -1.67
N ILE A 30 10.80 -8.71 -1.69
CA ILE A 30 10.43 -7.84 -2.81
C ILE A 30 11.38 -8.17 -3.98
N GLN A 31 11.01 -9.15 -4.79
CA GLN A 31 11.92 -9.78 -5.77
C GLN A 31 11.48 -9.53 -7.21
N GLU A 32 12.46 -9.27 -8.08
CA GLU A 32 12.29 -9.33 -9.54
C GLU A 32 11.92 -10.74 -10.00
N GLY A 33 11.12 -10.81 -11.05
CA GLY A 33 10.77 -12.07 -11.70
C GLY A 33 9.40 -12.02 -12.34
N ILE A 34 9.09 -13.08 -13.10
CA ILE A 34 7.76 -13.25 -13.67
C ILE A 34 6.79 -13.52 -12.53
N MET A 35 5.77 -12.67 -12.39
CA MET A 35 4.79 -12.76 -11.31
C MET A 35 4.13 -14.14 -11.24
N ASN A 36 3.94 -14.82 -12.37
CA ASN A 36 3.37 -16.17 -12.38
C ASN A 36 4.26 -17.21 -11.70
N GLU A 37 5.59 -17.10 -11.81
CA GLU A 37 6.52 -18.02 -11.15
C GLU A 37 6.55 -17.80 -9.64
N ARG A 38 6.61 -16.53 -9.22
CA ARG A 38 6.46 -16.13 -7.82
C ARG A 38 5.09 -16.58 -7.26
N GLY A 39 4.05 -16.54 -8.09
CA GLY A 39 2.68 -16.92 -7.75
C GLY A 39 2.53 -18.40 -7.40
N LYS A 40 3.22 -19.28 -8.13
CA LYS A 40 3.20 -20.73 -7.84
C LYS A 40 3.72 -21.06 -6.44
N LEU A 41 4.66 -20.28 -5.91
CA LEU A 41 5.21 -20.50 -4.56
C LEU A 41 4.20 -20.22 -3.44
N ILE A 42 3.18 -19.41 -3.74
CA ILE A 42 2.18 -18.97 -2.76
C ILE A 42 0.78 -19.52 -3.03
N GLU A 43 0.56 -20.17 -4.17
CA GLU A 43 -0.77 -20.59 -4.63
C GLU A 43 -1.52 -21.45 -3.59
N ASP A 44 -0.82 -22.38 -2.96
CA ASP A 44 -1.38 -23.29 -1.96
C ASP A 44 -1.35 -22.76 -0.53
N LYS A 45 -0.86 -21.54 -0.32
CA LYS A 45 -0.78 -20.95 1.03
C LYS A 45 -2.16 -20.51 1.50
N ILE A 46 -2.42 -20.69 2.80
CA ILE A 46 -3.69 -20.35 3.44
C ILE A 46 -4.04 -18.87 3.22
N TYR A 47 -3.07 -17.97 3.39
CA TYR A 47 -3.28 -16.54 3.16
C TYR A 47 -3.69 -16.21 1.72
N THR A 48 -3.22 -16.98 0.72
CA THR A 48 -3.59 -16.77 -0.69
C THR A 48 -5.07 -17.08 -0.91
N ARG A 49 -5.58 -18.15 -0.27
CA ARG A 49 -7.01 -18.50 -0.30
C ARG A 49 -7.84 -17.45 0.43
N MET A 50 -7.44 -17.08 1.64
CA MET A 50 -8.11 -16.04 2.43
C MET A 50 -8.22 -14.71 1.66
N LEU A 51 -7.12 -14.24 1.05
CA LEU A 51 -7.14 -13.00 0.27
C LEU A 51 -8.07 -13.12 -0.94
N ARG A 52 -8.06 -14.25 -1.66
CA ARG A 52 -8.99 -14.49 -2.78
C ARG A 52 -10.45 -14.46 -2.34
N GLU A 53 -10.77 -15.06 -1.20
CA GLU A 53 -12.12 -15.08 -0.64
C GLU A 53 -12.57 -13.67 -0.23
N LEU A 54 -11.70 -12.91 0.44
CA LEU A 54 -11.96 -11.53 0.83
C LEU A 54 -12.33 -10.65 -0.39
N PHE A 55 -11.56 -10.75 -1.47
CA PHE A 55 -11.84 -10.02 -2.72
C PHE A 55 -13.16 -10.42 -3.37
N ARG A 56 -13.51 -11.72 -3.32
CA ARG A 56 -14.75 -12.25 -3.86
C ARG A 56 -15.96 -11.75 -3.07
N GLU A 57 -15.91 -11.85 -1.74
CA GLU A 57 -17.02 -11.46 -0.85
C GLU A 57 -17.35 -9.97 -0.95
N LYS A 58 -16.33 -9.12 -1.11
CA LYS A 58 -16.51 -7.67 -1.22
C LYS A 58 -16.84 -7.19 -2.65
N ASN A 59 -16.91 -8.07 -3.65
CA ASN A 59 -17.17 -7.73 -5.06
C ASN A 59 -16.17 -6.73 -5.69
N PHE A 60 -14.94 -6.68 -5.18
CA PHE A 60 -13.91 -5.73 -5.60
C PHE A 60 -13.39 -5.98 -7.03
N PHE A 61 -13.51 -7.22 -7.51
CA PHE A 61 -13.18 -7.61 -8.88
C PHE A 61 -14.38 -8.25 -9.57
N ARG A 62 -14.37 -8.23 -10.91
CA ARG A 62 -15.32 -9.00 -11.74
C ARG A 62 -14.90 -10.47 -11.90
N ARG A 63 -13.64 -10.78 -11.58
CA ARG A 63 -13.00 -12.10 -11.73
C ARG A 63 -12.18 -12.37 -10.46
N ASN A 64 -11.76 -13.62 -10.26
CA ASN A 64 -10.85 -13.95 -9.16
C ASN A 64 -9.56 -13.14 -9.27
N VAL A 65 -9.09 -12.62 -8.12
CA VAL A 65 -7.80 -11.91 -8.04
C VAL A 65 -6.67 -12.82 -8.52
N SER A 66 -5.84 -12.29 -9.40
CA SER A 66 -4.73 -13.04 -9.98
C SER A 66 -3.63 -13.27 -8.96
N LEU A 67 -2.80 -14.31 -9.14
CA LEU A 67 -1.62 -14.51 -8.29
C LEU A 67 -0.67 -13.31 -8.36
N ALA A 68 -0.56 -12.67 -9.53
CA ALA A 68 0.25 -11.48 -9.72
C ALA A 68 -0.21 -10.30 -8.82
N GLU A 69 -1.51 -10.12 -8.66
CA GLU A 69 -2.07 -9.11 -7.76
C GLU A 69 -1.77 -9.44 -6.29
N ILE A 70 -1.91 -10.71 -5.89
CA ILE A 70 -1.57 -11.15 -4.53
C ILE A 70 -0.08 -10.91 -4.23
N ILE A 71 0.81 -11.17 -5.18
CA ILE A 71 2.24 -10.91 -5.02
C ILE A 71 2.51 -9.42 -4.87
N SER A 72 1.86 -8.58 -5.69
CA SER A 72 1.96 -7.12 -5.57
C SER A 72 1.47 -6.64 -4.20
N TRP A 73 0.41 -7.25 -3.67
CA TRP A 73 -0.09 -7.00 -2.32
C TRP A 73 0.93 -7.36 -1.25
N LEU A 74 1.54 -8.54 -1.32
CA LEU A 74 2.54 -8.96 -0.35
C LEU A 74 3.79 -8.06 -0.38
N ASP A 75 4.22 -7.64 -1.58
CA ASP A 75 5.29 -6.65 -1.74
C ASP A 75 4.91 -5.30 -1.08
N ASN A 76 3.68 -4.82 -1.32
CA ASN A 76 3.17 -3.58 -0.72
C ASN A 76 3.03 -3.67 0.80
N LEU A 77 2.46 -4.75 1.34
CA LEU A 77 2.30 -4.95 2.79
C LEU A 77 3.66 -4.98 3.51
N THR A 78 4.69 -5.54 2.86
CA THR A 78 6.07 -5.53 3.40
C THR A 78 6.61 -4.10 3.54
N LEU A 79 6.34 -3.23 2.56
CA LEU A 79 6.75 -1.82 2.60
C LEU A 79 5.92 -1.02 3.59
N ILE A 80 4.61 -1.28 3.67
CA ILE A 80 3.73 -0.61 4.62
C ILE A 80 4.11 -0.97 6.04
N GLN A 81 4.44 -2.21 6.37
CA GLN A 81 4.89 -2.51 7.73
C GLN A 81 6.20 -1.78 8.07
N ARG A 82 7.14 -1.65 7.13
CA ARG A 82 8.35 -0.82 7.33
C ARG A 82 7.99 0.65 7.56
N LEU A 83 7.02 1.17 6.82
CA LEU A 83 6.48 2.52 7.04
C LEU A 83 5.89 2.67 8.45
N LEU A 84 5.07 1.72 8.88
CA LEU A 84 4.43 1.75 10.21
C LEU A 84 5.47 1.72 11.33
N ASN A 85 6.47 0.85 11.22
CA ASN A 85 7.56 0.78 12.21
C ASN A 85 8.33 2.10 12.28
N LYS A 86 8.60 2.76 11.15
CA LYS A 86 9.26 4.07 11.13
C LYS A 86 8.37 5.18 11.69
N LEU A 87 7.07 5.16 11.38
CA LEU A 87 6.11 6.11 11.93
C LEU A 87 5.99 5.99 13.44
N GLU A 88 5.89 4.78 13.98
CA GLU A 88 5.78 4.52 15.42
C GLU A 88 6.93 5.15 16.21
N VAL A 89 8.13 5.17 15.63
CA VAL A 89 9.30 5.82 16.22
C VAL A 89 9.29 7.34 16.00
N ALA A 90 8.81 7.81 14.85
CA ALA A 90 8.93 9.20 14.42
C ALA A 90 7.86 10.14 15.01
N ILE A 91 6.71 9.63 15.46
CA ILE A 91 5.59 10.46 15.94
C ILE A 91 5.11 10.04 17.34
N PRO A 92 4.44 10.95 18.09
CA PRO A 92 3.90 10.61 19.40
C PRO A 92 2.90 9.44 19.33
N SER A 93 2.99 8.50 20.28
CA SER A 93 2.16 7.28 20.31
C SER A 93 0.66 7.56 20.22
N GLY A 94 0.16 8.61 20.90
CA GLY A 94 -1.25 9.02 20.78
C GLY A 94 -1.65 9.36 19.34
N LYS A 95 -0.82 10.14 18.64
CA LYS A 95 -1.07 10.50 17.23
C LYS A 95 -0.94 9.29 16.30
N PHE A 96 -0.02 8.37 16.57
CA PHE A 96 0.13 7.13 15.81
C PHE A 96 -1.10 6.23 15.95
N ASN A 97 -1.61 6.05 17.16
CA ASN A 97 -2.78 5.20 17.43
C ASN A 97 -4.07 5.75 16.82
N ASP A 98 -4.15 7.07 16.60
CA ASP A 98 -5.29 7.76 15.98
C ASP A 98 -5.30 7.68 14.44
N LEU A 99 -4.30 7.05 13.81
CA LEU A 99 -4.28 6.86 12.36
C LEU A 99 -5.23 5.74 11.94
N GLU A 100 -6.13 6.03 11.02
CA GLU A 100 -6.97 5.01 10.38
C GLU A 100 -6.41 4.68 8.98
N ILE A 101 -6.48 3.42 8.58
CA ILE A 101 -5.88 2.95 7.33
C ILE A 101 -6.89 2.10 6.56
N SER A 102 -7.22 2.54 5.36
CA SER A 102 -7.96 1.76 4.38
C SER A 102 -6.99 1.12 3.39
N VAL A 103 -7.14 -0.17 3.13
CA VAL A 103 -6.42 -0.90 2.08
C VAL A 103 -7.37 -1.20 0.95
N GLU A 104 -6.96 -0.78 -0.25
CA GLU A 104 -7.74 -0.82 -1.47
C GLU A 104 -9.13 -0.21 -1.28
N TYR A 105 -9.14 1.12 -1.28
CA TYR A 105 -10.34 1.92 -1.19
C TYR A 105 -10.98 2.07 -2.57
N MET A 106 -12.23 1.63 -2.74
CA MET A 106 -12.99 1.81 -3.96
C MET A 106 -13.59 3.22 -4.02
N ILE A 107 -13.26 3.95 -5.08
CA ILE A 107 -13.80 5.30 -5.30
C ILE A 107 -15.27 5.16 -5.71
N GLN A 108 -16.15 5.88 -5.02
CA GLN A 108 -17.59 5.84 -5.31
C GLN A 108 -17.89 6.40 -6.70
N MET A 109 -18.89 5.83 -7.36
CA MET A 109 -19.31 6.22 -8.71
C MET A 109 -18.18 6.20 -9.77
N SER A 110 -17.10 5.48 -9.49
CA SER A 110 -16.04 5.21 -10.44
C SER A 110 -16.29 3.89 -11.18
N LYS A 111 -15.59 3.66 -12.30
CA LYS A 111 -15.55 2.35 -12.96
C LYS A 111 -14.71 1.33 -12.17
N ARG A 112 -14.96 1.22 -10.86
CA ARG A 112 -14.20 0.44 -9.86
C ARG A 112 -12.72 0.83 -9.79
N MET A 113 -12.45 2.14 -9.87
CA MET A 113 -11.13 2.68 -9.55
C MET A 113 -10.86 2.50 -8.07
N ARG A 114 -9.60 2.22 -7.73
CA ARG A 114 -9.18 1.96 -6.36
C ARG A 114 -7.88 2.69 -6.05
N VAL A 115 -7.78 3.14 -4.80
CA VAL A 115 -6.55 3.69 -4.22
C VAL A 115 -5.90 2.60 -3.38
N ASP A 116 -4.61 2.31 -3.60
CA ASP A 116 -3.92 1.23 -2.87
C ASP A 116 -4.06 1.38 -1.34
N TYR A 117 -3.77 2.58 -0.82
CA TYR A 117 -3.93 2.90 0.60
C TYR A 117 -4.51 4.30 0.80
N VAL A 118 -5.35 4.43 1.83
CA VAL A 118 -5.79 5.73 2.34
C VAL A 118 -5.46 5.81 3.81
N ILE A 119 -4.59 6.75 4.19
CA ILE A 119 -4.24 7.03 5.58
C ILE A 119 -5.03 8.24 6.04
N ILE A 120 -5.72 8.14 7.16
CA ILE A 120 -6.65 9.15 7.66
C ILE A 120 -6.19 9.56 9.04
N TYR A 121 -6.12 10.87 9.28
CA TYR A 121 -5.90 11.45 10.60
C TYR A 121 -6.83 12.64 10.77
N LYS A 122 -7.86 12.49 11.61
CA LYS A 122 -8.90 13.51 11.79
C LYS A 122 -9.50 13.93 10.43
N LYS A 123 -9.29 15.17 9.99
CA LYS A 123 -9.76 15.71 8.72
C LYS A 123 -8.72 15.65 7.58
N ASN A 124 -7.53 15.13 7.84
CA ASN A 124 -6.48 14.99 6.83
C ASN A 124 -6.52 13.57 6.25
N ILE A 125 -6.51 13.47 4.92
CA ILE A 125 -6.46 12.22 4.18
C ILE A 125 -5.22 12.21 3.32
N LEU A 126 -4.48 11.10 3.33
CA LEU A 126 -3.44 10.80 2.36
C LEU A 126 -3.88 9.66 1.46
N LEU A 127 -4.02 9.95 0.17
CA LEU A 127 -4.11 8.93 -0.88
C LEU A 127 -2.70 8.48 -1.25
N LEU A 128 -2.44 7.18 -1.13
CA LEU A 128 -1.13 6.59 -1.35
C LEU A 128 -1.22 5.49 -2.42
N GLU A 129 -0.43 5.62 -3.48
CA GLU A 129 -0.26 4.62 -4.54
C GLU A 129 1.15 4.03 -4.49
N LEU A 130 1.27 2.71 -4.65
CA LEU A 130 2.55 2.01 -4.68
C LEU A 130 2.76 1.32 -6.02
N ARG A 131 3.99 1.41 -6.54
CA ARG A 131 4.36 0.60 -7.70
C ARG A 131 5.83 0.24 -7.70
N THR A 132 6.12 -1.05 -7.49
CA THR A 132 7.49 -1.56 -7.59
C THR A 132 7.99 -1.60 -9.03
N VAL A 133 9.23 -1.18 -9.24
CA VAL A 133 9.90 -1.19 -10.55
C VAL A 133 11.27 -1.88 -10.50
N SER A 134 11.76 -2.32 -11.67
CA SER A 134 13.02 -3.06 -11.80
C SER A 134 14.29 -2.20 -11.76
N SER A 135 14.16 -0.89 -11.99
CA SER A 135 15.33 -0.05 -12.26
C SER A 135 15.05 1.42 -12.02
N PHE A 136 16.08 2.17 -11.64
CA PHE A 136 16.00 3.60 -11.33
C PHE A 136 15.42 4.46 -12.47
N ASN A 137 15.74 4.13 -13.72
CA ASN A 137 15.21 4.86 -14.89
C ASN A 137 13.68 4.77 -15.03
N LYS A 138 13.03 3.77 -14.41
CA LYS A 138 11.58 3.61 -14.40
C LYS A 138 10.90 4.35 -13.25
N VAL A 139 11.65 4.80 -12.25
CA VAL A 139 11.10 5.41 -11.03
C VAL A 139 10.31 6.67 -11.36
N ARG A 140 10.96 7.65 -11.99
CA ARG A 140 10.35 8.94 -12.36
C ARG A 140 9.11 8.80 -13.27
N PRO A 141 9.18 8.13 -14.44
CA PRO A 141 8.01 8.04 -15.32
C PRO A 141 6.84 7.27 -14.66
N THR A 142 7.14 6.28 -13.80
CA THR A 142 6.09 5.58 -13.05
C THR A 142 5.50 6.47 -11.97
N TRP A 143 6.32 7.27 -11.27
CA TRP A 143 5.87 8.25 -10.30
C TRP A 143 4.94 9.27 -10.94
N GLU A 144 5.32 9.85 -12.08
CA GLU A 144 4.51 10.85 -12.79
C GLU A 144 3.13 10.28 -13.15
N LYS A 145 3.09 9.04 -13.67
CA LYS A 145 1.84 8.35 -13.97
C LYS A 145 0.98 8.11 -12.72
N LYS A 146 1.56 7.55 -11.66
CA LYS A 146 0.83 7.25 -10.41
C LYS A 146 0.36 8.50 -9.69
N PHE A 147 1.15 9.57 -9.71
CA PHE A 147 0.77 10.84 -9.15
C PHE A 147 -0.39 11.48 -9.93
N HIS A 148 -0.39 11.37 -11.26
CA HIS A 148 -1.53 11.83 -12.07
C HIS A 148 -2.80 11.02 -11.77
N GLU A 149 -2.72 9.70 -11.61
CA GLU A 149 -3.83 8.85 -11.16
C GLU A 149 -4.39 9.35 -9.81
N LEU A 150 -3.51 9.62 -8.82
CA LEU A 150 -3.90 10.15 -7.52
C LEU A 150 -4.62 11.51 -7.60
N LEU A 151 -4.18 12.40 -8.49
CA LEU A 151 -4.84 13.70 -8.70
C LEU A 151 -6.27 13.52 -9.22
N ILE A 152 -6.48 12.58 -10.15
CA ILE A 152 -7.82 12.23 -10.64
C ILE A 152 -8.66 11.65 -9.50
N TYR A 153 -8.09 10.75 -8.69
CA TYR A 153 -8.79 10.17 -7.55
C TYR A 153 -9.21 11.22 -6.53
N LYS A 154 -8.30 12.14 -6.18
CA LYS A 154 -8.59 13.26 -5.31
C LYS A 154 -9.77 14.10 -5.83
N GLU A 155 -9.78 14.43 -7.12
CA GLU A 155 -10.87 15.19 -7.73
C GLU A 155 -12.20 14.45 -7.62
N LEU A 156 -12.24 13.17 -8.00
CA LEU A 156 -13.46 12.35 -7.89
C LEU A 156 -13.96 12.23 -6.45
N MET A 157 -13.05 12.02 -5.50
CA MET A 157 -13.38 11.88 -4.08
C MET A 157 -13.91 13.19 -3.48
N SER A 158 -13.45 14.35 -3.98
CA SER A 158 -13.90 15.66 -3.49
C SER A 158 -15.41 15.92 -3.67
N TYR A 159 -16.06 15.18 -4.57
CA TYR A 159 -17.50 15.31 -4.80
C TYR A 159 -18.33 14.80 -3.63
N TYR A 160 -17.86 13.79 -2.91
CA TYR A 160 -18.61 13.15 -1.82
C TYR A 160 -17.89 13.15 -0.47
N ILE A 161 -16.60 13.44 -0.42
CA ILE A 161 -15.85 13.64 0.82
C ILE A 161 -15.72 15.14 1.07
N LYS A 162 -16.66 15.68 1.85
CA LYS A 162 -16.66 17.10 2.25
C LYS A 162 -15.89 17.29 3.55
N ASP A 163 -15.27 18.46 3.72
CA ASP A 163 -14.56 18.88 4.93
C ASP A 163 -13.30 18.09 5.30
N PHE A 164 -12.71 17.37 4.35
CA PHE A 164 -11.39 16.77 4.49
C PHE A 164 -10.35 17.43 3.57
N ASP A 165 -9.12 17.54 4.05
CA ASP A 165 -7.98 17.93 3.24
C ASP A 165 -7.30 16.68 2.67
N ILE A 166 -7.49 16.46 1.37
CA ILE A 166 -6.96 15.30 0.65
C ILE A 166 -5.59 15.63 0.07
N LYS A 167 -4.57 14.88 0.48
CA LYS A 167 -3.20 14.89 -0.03
C LYS A 167 -2.91 13.63 -0.84
N CYS A 168 -1.88 13.69 -1.67
CA CYS A 168 -1.50 12.61 -2.57
C CYS A 168 -0.01 12.32 -2.43
N TYR A 169 0.35 11.04 -2.42
CA TYR A 169 1.75 10.60 -2.47
C TYR A 169 1.87 9.31 -3.27
N ALA A 170 2.80 9.26 -4.23
CA ALA A 170 3.13 8.04 -4.96
C ALA A 170 4.49 7.53 -4.49
N LEU A 171 4.54 6.29 -4.02
CA LEU A 171 5.77 5.62 -3.58
C LEU A 171 6.18 4.59 -4.64
N ILE A 172 7.36 4.79 -5.24
CA ILE A 172 7.86 3.93 -6.32
C ILE A 172 9.10 3.17 -5.85
N PRO A 173 8.91 2.05 -5.13
CA PRO A 173 10.01 1.23 -4.65
C PRO A 173 10.69 0.47 -5.80
N LEU A 174 11.92 0.05 -5.56
CA LEU A 174 12.67 -0.86 -6.42
C LEU A 174 12.60 -2.28 -5.89
N TYR A 175 12.67 -3.27 -6.77
CA TYR A 175 12.86 -4.65 -6.31
C TYR A 175 14.22 -4.80 -5.60
N GLU A 176 14.19 -5.42 -4.42
CA GLU A 176 15.34 -5.54 -3.52
C GLU A 176 16.17 -6.79 -3.79
N TYR A 177 15.60 -7.76 -4.52
CA TYR A 177 16.25 -9.02 -4.84
C TYR A 177 16.11 -9.37 -6.32
N SER A 178 17.14 -9.98 -6.89
CA SER A 178 17.08 -10.65 -8.19
C SER A 178 17.78 -12.01 -8.07
N ASN A 179 17.08 -13.10 -8.40
CA ASN A 179 17.61 -14.47 -8.29
C ASN A 179 18.28 -14.75 -6.92
N LYS A 180 17.61 -14.35 -5.82
CA LYS A 180 18.11 -14.42 -4.43
C LYS A 180 19.29 -13.50 -4.08
N ILE A 181 19.85 -12.77 -5.04
CA ILE A 181 20.91 -11.77 -4.80
C ILE A 181 20.27 -10.49 -4.29
N ARG A 182 20.77 -9.99 -3.16
CA ARG A 182 20.34 -8.74 -2.52
C ARG A 182 20.91 -7.54 -3.29
N LYS A 183 20.06 -6.55 -3.58
CA LYS A 183 20.43 -5.29 -4.25
C LYS A 183 20.49 -4.17 -3.21
N GLU A 184 21.62 -4.02 -2.52
CA GLU A 184 21.78 -3.02 -1.43
C GLU A 184 21.35 -1.62 -1.85
N LYS A 185 21.80 -1.14 -3.03
CA LYS A 185 21.41 0.19 -3.54
C LYS A 185 19.90 0.37 -3.70
N HIS A 186 19.17 -0.69 -4.02
CA HIS A 186 17.70 -0.64 -4.16
C HIS A 186 17.04 -0.59 -2.78
N ILE A 187 17.54 -1.38 -1.83
CA ILE A 187 17.06 -1.38 -0.44
C ILE A 187 17.29 -0.03 0.21
N ASP A 188 18.50 0.51 0.11
CA ASP A 188 18.86 1.82 0.64
C ASP A 188 17.98 2.92 0.05
N ASN A 189 17.68 2.85 -1.25
CA ASN A 189 16.76 3.76 -1.90
C ASN A 189 15.34 3.61 -1.35
N ASN A 190 14.84 2.38 -1.20
CA ASN A 190 13.51 2.13 -0.66
C ASN A 190 13.39 2.66 0.77
N ASP A 191 14.39 2.44 1.62
CA ASP A 191 14.41 2.97 2.99
C ASP A 191 14.37 4.50 3.00
N LYS A 192 15.18 5.17 2.16
CA LYS A 192 15.15 6.63 2.04
C LYS A 192 13.81 7.15 1.54
N GLN A 193 13.18 6.47 0.58
CA GLN A 193 11.84 6.85 0.10
C GLN A 193 10.78 6.70 1.21
N LEU A 194 10.89 5.67 2.04
CA LEU A 194 10.04 5.53 3.22
C LEU A 194 10.29 6.64 4.24
N ASP A 195 11.55 7.04 4.45
CA ASP A 195 11.89 8.16 5.35
C ASP A 195 11.26 9.47 4.86
N TYR A 196 11.29 9.76 3.55
CA TYR A 196 10.60 10.91 2.98
C TYR A 196 9.08 10.85 3.15
N LEU A 197 8.48 9.65 3.05
CA LEU A 197 7.05 9.48 3.29
C LEU A 197 6.69 9.67 4.77
N VAL A 198 7.53 9.20 5.70
CA VAL A 198 7.37 9.45 7.15
C VAL A 198 7.41 10.95 7.44
N GLU A 199 8.37 11.67 6.86
CA GLU A 199 8.47 13.13 6.98
C GLU A 199 7.23 13.82 6.42
N TYR A 200 6.75 13.39 5.25
CA TYR A 200 5.55 13.93 4.61
C TYR A 200 4.30 13.73 5.48
N ILE A 201 4.07 12.51 5.99
CA ILE A 201 2.95 12.19 6.87
C ILE A 201 3.01 13.03 8.14
N SER A 202 4.18 13.08 8.78
CA SER A 202 4.39 13.85 10.01
C SER A 202 4.08 15.33 9.84
N ARG A 203 4.48 15.92 8.69
CA ARG A 203 4.33 17.36 8.43
C ARG A 203 2.97 17.77 7.90
N TYR A 204 2.34 16.95 7.07
CA TYR A 204 1.17 17.37 6.28
C TYR A 204 -0.11 16.61 6.63
N ILE A 205 0.00 15.46 7.30
CA ILE A 205 -1.17 14.66 7.69
C ILE A 205 -1.40 14.77 9.20
N ILE A 206 -0.33 14.70 9.99
CA ILE A 206 -0.38 14.60 11.46
C ILE A 206 -0.19 15.97 12.14
N THR A 207 -0.60 17.05 11.46
CA THR A 207 -0.60 18.42 11.98
C THR A 207 -1.48 18.52 13.23
#